data_AF-A0A853SUG1-F1
#
_entry.id   AF-A0A853SUG1-F1
#
_cell.length_a   1.000
_cell.length_b   1.000
_cell.length_c   1.000
_cell.angle_alpha   90.00
_cell.angle_beta   90.00
_cell.angle_gamma   90.00
#
_symmetry.space_group_name_H-M   'P 1'
#
loop_
_entity.id
_entity.type
_entity.pdbx_description
1 polymer ?
#
loop_
_entity_poly.entity_id
_entity_poly.type
_entity_poly.pdbx_seq_one_letter_code
_entity_poly.pdbx_strand_id
1 'polypeptide(L)'
;MNTLPKSRLQRAKYALPSMVTLLSIACGFASIVISVDNAAVGDADAYRLAAALLVLAGVFDALDGYVARLTGTSSQFGVQLDSIADVMNFGCAPAVLLYCYGFVQMGVHDPLLLRFGGMASFFFVACGAMRLARFNVNVGRTDPLYFVGMPITAGAACVAAVVVAWPAPIDSMLHSYLLMLLLVGVGSLMVSTLRFPSSKQKKSLAALLVLILAIALLVWLKTSFFALFFAVYIAATLLLNLAWHLGWRGIALPQVFNDPDEID
;
A
#
# COMPACT_ATOMS: atom_id res chain seq x y z
N MET A 1 28.94 21.11 -31.25
CA MET A 1 28.04 20.35 -30.35
C MET A 1 28.81 19.96 -29.11
N ASN A 2 28.60 20.68 -28.00
CA ASN A 2 29.29 20.45 -26.73
C ASN A 2 28.82 19.13 -26.11
N THR A 3 29.69 18.11 -26.14
CA THR A 3 29.51 16.90 -25.35
C THR A 3 29.60 17.30 -23.87
N LEU A 4 28.49 17.22 -23.14
CA LEU A 4 28.48 17.42 -21.69
C LEU A 4 29.57 16.53 -21.05
N PRO A 5 30.38 17.05 -20.11
CA PRO A 5 31.46 16.27 -19.50
C PRO A 5 30.87 15.01 -18.85
N LYS A 6 31.45 13.84 -19.12
CA LYS A 6 30.94 12.51 -18.73
C LYS A 6 30.51 12.42 -17.25
N SER A 7 31.13 13.20 -16.36
CA SER A 7 30.79 13.30 -14.93
C SER A 7 29.43 13.96 -14.64
N ARG A 8 29.00 14.96 -15.42
CA ARG A 8 27.66 15.57 -15.29
C ARG A 8 26.57 14.62 -15.78
N LEU A 9 26.83 13.89 -16.86
CA LEU A 9 25.90 12.89 -17.40
C LEU A 9 25.68 11.74 -16.41
N GLN A 10 26.73 11.30 -15.71
CA GLN A 10 26.63 10.30 -14.66
C GLN A 10 25.84 10.82 -13.44
N ARG A 11 26.11 12.03 -12.94
CA ARG A 11 25.31 12.62 -11.84
C ARG A 11 23.84 12.79 -12.18
N ALA A 12 23.52 13.22 -13.41
CA ALA A 12 22.15 13.32 -13.89
C ALA A 12 21.44 11.96 -13.92
N LYS A 13 22.14 10.88 -14.30
CA LYS A 13 21.59 9.51 -14.28
C LYS A 13 21.25 9.01 -12.86
N TYR A 14 22.00 9.44 -11.84
CA TYR A 14 21.69 9.13 -10.43
C TYR A 14 20.64 10.07 -9.82
N ALA A 15 20.49 11.29 -10.34
CA ALA A 15 19.49 12.25 -9.88
C ALA A 15 18.08 11.96 -10.42
N LEU A 16 17.97 11.31 -11.59
CA LEU A 16 16.70 11.03 -12.24
C LEU A 16 15.75 10.18 -11.37
N PRO A 17 16.16 9.02 -10.80
CA PRO A 17 15.28 8.25 -9.92
C PRO A 17 14.81 9.07 -8.71
N SER A 18 15.74 9.76 -8.03
CA SER A 18 15.42 10.58 -6.86
C SER A 18 14.41 11.70 -7.18
N MET A 19 14.46 12.29 -8.38
CA MET A 19 13.47 13.29 -8.80
C MET A 19 12.09 12.67 -9.01
N VAL A 20 12.00 11.44 -9.53
CA VAL A 20 10.72 10.74 -9.68
C VAL A 20 10.16 10.37 -8.30
N THR A 21 10.98 9.92 -7.36
CA THR A 21 10.57 9.69 -5.98
C THR A 21 10.05 10.98 -5.31
N LEU A 22 10.67 12.13 -5.57
CA LEU A 22 10.16 13.42 -5.08
C LEU A 22 8.79 13.79 -5.69
N LEU A 23 8.53 13.44 -6.94
CA LEU A 23 7.20 13.62 -7.55
C LEU A 23 6.17 12.68 -6.92
N SER A 24 6.55 11.44 -6.59
CA SER A 24 5.72 10.51 -5.83
C SER A 24 5.34 11.10 -4.47
N ILE A 25 6.33 11.59 -3.72
CA ILE A 25 6.15 12.31 -2.44
C ILE A 25 5.21 13.52 -2.63
N ALA A 26 5.40 14.34 -3.66
CA ALA A 26 4.53 15.49 -3.92
C ALA A 26 3.06 15.08 -4.12
N CYS A 27 2.80 13.96 -4.81
CA CYS A 27 1.44 13.44 -4.99
C CYS A 27 0.83 12.96 -3.66
N GLY A 28 1.57 12.19 -2.86
CA GLY A 28 1.08 11.74 -1.55
C GLY A 28 0.84 12.90 -0.58
N PHE A 29 1.71 13.91 -0.58
CA PHE A 29 1.51 15.13 0.20
C PHE A 29 0.29 15.91 -0.26
N ALA A 30 0.09 16.08 -1.58
CA ALA A 30 -1.10 16.74 -2.12
C ALA A 30 -2.39 16.01 -1.72
N SER A 31 -2.38 14.66 -1.69
CA SER A 31 -3.50 13.88 -1.15
C SER A 31 -3.80 14.22 0.31
N ILE A 32 -2.77 14.34 1.16
CA ILE A 32 -2.93 14.72 2.57
C ILE A 32 -3.56 16.10 2.67
N VAL A 33 -3.02 17.08 1.95
CA VAL A 33 -3.51 18.48 1.99
C VAL A 33 -4.98 18.54 1.59
N ILE A 34 -5.36 17.94 0.46
CA ILE A 34 -6.76 17.94 0.01
C ILE A 34 -7.67 17.25 1.02
N SER A 35 -7.21 16.15 1.64
CA SER A 35 -7.99 15.44 2.67
C SER A 35 -8.25 16.31 3.89
N VAL A 36 -7.23 17.04 4.35
CA VAL A 36 -7.31 17.93 5.52
C VAL A 36 -8.17 19.15 5.22
N ASP A 37 -7.97 19.80 4.08
CA ASP A 37 -8.76 20.97 3.67
C ASP A 37 -10.25 20.64 3.55
N ASN A 38 -10.57 19.43 3.09
CA ASN A 38 -11.95 18.98 2.95
C ASN A 38 -12.50 18.26 4.18
N ALA A 39 -11.73 18.13 5.26
CA ALA A 39 -12.15 17.41 6.46
C ALA A 39 -13.41 18.00 7.12
N ALA A 40 -13.60 19.32 7.00
CA ALA A 40 -14.78 20.01 7.54
C ALA A 40 -15.97 20.08 6.56
N VAL A 41 -15.70 20.16 5.25
CA VAL A 41 -16.73 20.32 4.21
C VAL A 41 -17.33 18.98 3.80
N GLY A 42 -16.49 17.96 3.73
CA GLY A 42 -16.88 16.61 3.36
C GLY A 42 -17.18 16.42 1.88
N ASP A 43 -16.55 17.20 0.99
CA ASP A 43 -16.77 17.10 -0.45
C ASP A 43 -16.29 15.77 -1.03
N ALA A 44 -17.22 15.03 -1.62
CA ALA A 44 -16.99 13.72 -2.21
C ALA A 44 -15.98 13.78 -3.37
N ASP A 45 -16.02 14.84 -4.18
CA ASP A 45 -15.13 14.96 -5.35
C ASP A 45 -13.69 15.25 -4.92
N ALA A 46 -13.51 16.01 -3.85
CA ALA A 46 -12.21 16.23 -3.26
C ALA A 46 -11.58 14.95 -2.67
N TYR A 47 -12.35 14.12 -1.98
CA TYR A 47 -11.85 12.84 -1.48
C TYR A 47 -11.53 11.85 -2.62
N ARG A 48 -12.32 11.85 -3.70
CA ARG A 48 -11.97 11.10 -4.92
C ARG A 48 -10.65 11.59 -5.51
N LEU A 49 -10.43 12.91 -5.57
CA LEU A 49 -9.19 13.48 -6.07
C LEU A 49 -7.99 13.10 -5.18
N ALA A 50 -8.15 13.16 -3.85
CA ALA A 50 -7.12 12.72 -2.91
C ALA A 50 -6.77 11.22 -3.12
N ALA A 51 -7.78 10.35 -3.23
CA ALA A 51 -7.55 8.94 -3.53
C ALA A 51 -6.88 8.72 -4.90
N ALA A 52 -7.23 9.50 -5.92
CA ALA A 52 -6.57 9.44 -7.24
C ALA A 52 -5.09 9.86 -7.16
N LEU A 53 -4.76 10.85 -6.34
CA LEU A 53 -3.37 11.27 -6.10
C LEU A 53 -2.55 10.20 -5.38
N LEU A 54 -3.14 9.41 -4.48
CA LEU A 54 -2.47 8.24 -3.89
C LEU A 54 -2.12 7.19 -4.94
N VAL A 55 -3.04 6.90 -5.86
CA VAL A 55 -2.79 5.99 -6.98
C VAL A 55 -1.68 6.54 -7.86
N LEU A 56 -1.70 7.84 -8.16
CA LEU A 56 -0.67 8.50 -8.95
C LEU A 56 0.70 8.47 -8.25
N ALA A 57 0.75 8.65 -6.93
CA ALA A 57 1.97 8.49 -6.14
C ALA A 57 2.56 7.08 -6.35
N GLY A 58 1.73 6.04 -6.25
CA GLY A 58 2.19 4.67 -6.49
C GLY A 58 2.60 4.36 -7.93
N VAL A 59 2.07 5.08 -8.92
CA VAL A 59 2.56 5.00 -10.30
C VAL A 59 3.97 5.59 -10.40
N PHE A 60 4.22 6.75 -9.79
CA PHE A 60 5.55 7.37 -9.80
C PHE A 60 6.59 6.55 -9.04
N ASP A 61 6.19 5.96 -7.92
CA ASP A 61 6.99 5.02 -7.14
C ASP A 61 7.40 3.79 -7.97
N ALA A 62 6.44 3.14 -8.65
CA ALA A 62 6.75 2.02 -9.54
C ALA A 62 7.67 2.44 -10.72
N LEU A 63 7.52 3.68 -11.21
CA LEU A 63 8.36 4.23 -12.27
C LEU A 63 9.78 4.52 -11.81
N ASP A 64 10.01 5.02 -10.58
CA ASP A 64 11.36 5.28 -10.10
C ASP A 64 12.18 3.99 -9.94
N GLY A 65 11.55 2.92 -9.45
CA GLY A 65 12.16 1.61 -9.29
C GLY A 65 12.45 0.96 -10.65
N TYR A 66 11.59 1.18 -11.64
CA TYR A 66 11.82 0.74 -13.02
C TYR A 66 12.98 1.50 -13.66
N VAL A 67 13.00 2.83 -13.54
CA VAL A 67 14.06 3.69 -14.08
C VAL A 67 15.40 3.38 -13.42
N ALA A 68 15.46 3.21 -12.10
CA ALA A 68 16.68 2.86 -11.38
C ALA A 68 17.28 1.52 -11.84
N ARG A 69 16.42 0.52 -12.10
CA ARG A 69 16.84 -0.80 -12.64
C ARG A 69 17.34 -0.70 -14.07
N LEU A 70 16.64 0.03 -14.94
CA LEU A 70 17.04 0.20 -16.35
C LEU A 70 18.35 0.99 -16.50
N THR A 71 18.56 1.98 -15.63
CA THR A 71 19.72 2.87 -15.73
C THR A 71 20.91 2.37 -14.91
N GLY A 72 20.75 1.29 -14.14
CA GLY A 72 21.80 0.72 -13.28
C GLY A 72 22.26 1.67 -12.18
N THR A 73 21.41 2.63 -11.79
CA THR A 73 21.75 3.74 -10.88
C THR A 73 21.15 3.56 -9.49
N SER A 74 21.13 2.33 -8.98
CA SER A 74 20.73 2.06 -7.59
C SER A 74 21.76 2.65 -6.63
N SER A 75 21.45 3.81 -6.05
CA SER A 75 22.27 4.43 -5.00
C SER A 75 21.70 4.10 -3.61
N GLN A 76 22.56 3.96 -2.60
CA GLN A 76 22.10 3.76 -1.21
C GLN A 76 21.20 4.91 -0.74
N PHE A 77 21.48 6.14 -1.18
CA PHE A 77 20.63 7.30 -0.92
C PHE A 77 19.23 7.13 -1.52
N GLY A 78 19.13 6.69 -2.78
CA GLY A 78 17.85 6.47 -3.45
C GLY A 78 17.00 5.41 -2.76
N VAL A 79 17.62 4.31 -2.29
CA VAL A 79 16.91 3.26 -1.54
C VAL A 79 16.34 3.78 -0.22
N GLN A 80 17.08 4.64 0.50
CA GLN A 80 16.58 5.24 1.73
C GLN A 80 15.47 6.26 1.45
N LEU A 81 15.61 7.05 0.38
CA LEU A 81 14.59 8.02 -0.04
C LEU A 81 13.28 7.33 -0.44
N ASP A 82 13.37 6.24 -1.19
CA ASP A 82 12.25 5.36 -1.58
C ASP A 82 11.51 4.83 -0.35
N SER A 83 12.24 4.31 0.64
CA SER A 83 11.63 3.83 1.90
C SER A 83 10.92 4.94 2.70
N ILE A 84 11.44 6.18 2.67
CA ILE A 84 10.79 7.32 3.32
C ILE A 84 9.53 7.73 2.54
N ALA A 85 9.62 7.74 1.21
CA ALA A 85 8.50 8.02 0.32
C ALA A 85 7.37 7.01 0.54
N ASP A 86 7.71 5.72 0.64
CA ASP A 86 6.79 4.62 0.91
C ASP A 86 5.98 4.84 2.20
N VAL A 87 6.66 5.18 3.31
CA VAL A 87 5.98 5.45 4.59
C VAL A 87 5.05 6.65 4.45
N MET A 88 5.47 7.70 3.76
CA MET A 88 4.66 8.91 3.61
C MET A 88 3.43 8.67 2.72
N ASN A 89 3.63 8.03 1.57
CA ASN A 89 2.62 7.88 0.52
C ASN A 89 1.67 6.72 0.80
N PHE A 90 2.15 5.61 1.35
CA PHE A 90 1.34 4.40 1.59
C PHE A 90 1.03 4.16 3.07
N GLY A 91 1.76 4.80 3.98
CA GLY A 91 1.43 4.82 5.41
C GLY A 91 0.58 6.03 5.76
N CYS A 92 1.20 7.22 5.76
CA CYS A 92 0.60 8.44 6.30
C CYS A 92 -0.57 8.94 5.46
N ALA A 93 -0.41 9.05 4.15
CA ALA A 93 -1.41 9.66 3.28
C ALA A 93 -2.77 8.92 3.30
N PRO A 94 -2.86 7.59 3.14
CA PRO A 94 -4.14 6.87 3.28
C PRO A 94 -4.70 6.90 4.70
N ALA A 95 -3.85 6.89 5.74
CA ALA A 95 -4.30 6.97 7.13
C ALA A 95 -4.95 8.32 7.45
N VAL A 96 -4.39 9.42 6.92
CA VAL A 96 -4.95 10.76 7.06
C VAL A 96 -6.20 10.93 6.20
N LEU A 97 -6.20 10.39 4.97
CA LEU A 97 -7.38 10.39 4.11
C LEU A 97 -8.59 9.78 4.83
N LEU A 98 -8.45 8.59 5.40
CA LEU A 98 -9.54 7.95 6.17
C LEU A 98 -9.87 8.69 7.45
N TYR A 99 -8.88 9.29 8.10
CA TYR A 99 -9.13 10.07 9.30
C TYR A 99 -10.05 11.26 9.02
N CYS A 100 -9.72 12.03 7.99
CA CYS A 100 -10.52 13.16 7.55
C CYS A 100 -11.88 12.73 7.00
N TYR A 101 -11.91 11.67 6.19
CA TYR A 101 -13.13 11.16 5.56
C TYR A 101 -14.12 10.55 6.56
N GLY A 102 -13.64 9.74 7.51
CA GLY A 102 -14.49 8.90 8.35
C GLY A 102 -14.59 9.27 9.83
N PHE A 103 -13.64 10.02 10.38
CA PHE A 103 -13.61 10.35 11.80
C PHE A 103 -13.77 11.83 12.09
N VAL A 104 -13.20 12.73 11.27
CA VAL A 104 -13.30 14.19 11.52
C VAL A 104 -14.75 14.67 11.39
N GLN A 105 -15.45 14.28 10.33
CA GLN A 105 -16.84 14.68 10.12
C GLN A 105 -17.77 14.18 11.24
N MET A 106 -17.55 12.94 11.69
CA MET A 106 -18.32 12.34 12.78
C MET A 106 -17.90 12.80 14.18
N GLY A 107 -16.66 13.28 14.32
CA GLY A 107 -16.10 13.74 15.58
C GLY A 107 -16.81 14.95 16.17
N VAL A 108 -17.58 15.68 15.35
CA VAL A 108 -18.50 16.74 15.80
C VAL A 108 -19.57 16.18 16.73
N HIS A 109 -20.04 14.96 16.47
CA HIS A 109 -21.07 14.28 17.25
C HIS A 109 -20.49 13.39 18.36
N ASP A 110 -19.32 12.79 18.14
CA ASP A 110 -18.65 11.94 19.14
C ASP A 110 -17.14 12.23 19.23
N PRO A 111 -16.69 12.98 20.26
CA PRO A 111 -15.28 13.27 20.49
C PRO A 111 -14.41 12.03 20.79
N LEU A 112 -15.00 10.93 21.28
CA LEU A 112 -14.26 9.69 21.55
C LEU A 112 -13.92 8.99 20.24
N LEU A 113 -14.87 8.95 19.30
CA LEU A 113 -14.67 8.39 17.97
C LEU A 113 -13.50 9.08 17.24
N LEU A 114 -13.41 10.41 17.36
CA LEU A 114 -12.32 11.19 16.78
C LEU A 114 -10.95 10.75 17.34
N ARG A 115 -10.86 10.57 18.67
CA ARG A 115 -9.61 10.16 19.35
C ARG A 115 -9.22 8.74 18.97
N PHE A 116 -10.16 7.80 19.02
CA PHE A 116 -9.90 6.40 18.66
C PHE A 116 -9.59 6.24 17.17
N GLY A 117 -10.25 7.01 16.30
CA GLY A 117 -9.92 7.09 14.89
C GLY A 117 -8.48 7.56 14.65
N GLY A 118 -8.03 8.58 15.38
CA GLY A 118 -6.65 9.04 15.33
C GLY A 118 -5.64 7.98 15.79
N MET A 119 -5.97 7.25 16.87
CA MET A 119 -5.15 6.12 17.33
C MET A 119 -5.10 4.98 16.31
N ALA A 120 -6.20 4.67 15.64
CA ALA A 120 -6.25 3.64 14.60
C ALA A 120 -5.43 4.05 13.36
N SER A 121 -5.50 5.32 12.94
CA SER A 121 -4.66 5.86 11.87
C SER A 121 -3.17 5.80 12.24
N PHE A 122 -2.79 6.17 13.46
CA PHE A 122 -1.41 6.03 13.93
C PHE A 122 -0.96 4.56 13.95
N PHE A 123 -1.81 3.65 14.42
CA PHE A 123 -1.50 2.22 14.44
C PHE A 123 -1.22 1.68 13.03
N PHE A 124 -2.03 2.07 12.04
CA PHE A 124 -1.80 1.71 10.64
C PHE A 124 -0.43 2.21 10.12
N VAL A 125 -0.09 3.48 10.38
CA VAL A 125 1.20 4.06 9.98
C VAL A 125 2.37 3.34 10.66
N ALA A 126 2.28 3.11 11.97
CA ALA A 126 3.31 2.42 12.75
C ALA A 126 3.53 0.99 12.23
N CYS A 127 2.45 0.27 11.90
CA CYS A 127 2.53 -1.06 11.31
C CYS A 127 3.21 -1.04 9.92
N GLY A 128 2.86 -0.08 9.07
CA GLY A 128 3.50 0.11 7.77
C GLY A 128 5.00 0.40 7.88
N ALA A 129 5.39 1.28 8.82
CA ALA A 129 6.80 1.61 9.06
C ALA A 129 7.59 0.40 9.59
N MET A 130 7.05 -0.35 10.56
CA MET A 130 7.69 -1.57 11.08
C MET A 130 7.87 -2.63 9.98
N ARG A 131 6.89 -2.75 9.09
CA ARG A 131 6.97 -3.65 7.93
C ARG A 131 8.13 -3.27 7.02
N LEU A 132 8.24 -2.00 6.62
CA LEU A 132 9.31 -1.51 5.75
C LEU A 132 10.68 -1.64 6.40
N ALA A 133 10.80 -1.32 7.68
CA ALA A 133 12.03 -1.52 8.44
C ALA A 133 12.47 -3.00 8.44
N ARG A 134 11.54 -3.93 8.68
CA ARG A 134 11.82 -5.37 8.59
C ARG A 134 12.23 -5.78 7.18
N PHE A 135 11.57 -5.26 6.14
CA PHE A 135 11.94 -5.56 4.76
C PHE A 135 13.36 -5.08 4.45
N ASN A 136 13.70 -3.84 4.80
CA ASN A 136 15.00 -3.22 4.56
C ASN A 136 16.16 -3.95 5.26
N VAL A 137 15.93 -4.48 6.46
CA VAL A 137 16.95 -5.26 7.20
C VAL A 137 17.14 -6.68 6.63
N ASN A 138 16.11 -7.25 5.99
CA ASN A 138 16.14 -8.61 5.43
C ASN A 138 16.48 -8.65 3.92
N VAL A 139 16.82 -7.50 3.31
CA VAL A 139 17.26 -7.42 1.91
C VAL A 139 18.51 -8.28 1.70
N GLY A 140 18.41 -9.29 0.82
CA GLY A 140 19.50 -10.22 0.52
C GLY A 140 19.50 -11.54 1.29
N ARG A 141 18.56 -11.75 2.24
CA ARG A 141 18.47 -12.96 3.09
C ARG A 141 17.18 -13.78 2.94
N THR A 142 16.31 -13.42 1.99
CA THR A 142 14.97 -14.05 1.84
C THR A 142 14.69 -14.50 0.40
N ASP A 143 14.06 -15.66 0.24
CA ASP A 143 13.70 -16.30 -1.03
C ASP A 143 12.74 -15.41 -1.87
N PRO A 144 13.03 -15.11 -3.17
CA PRO A 144 12.28 -14.15 -4.01
C PRO A 144 10.83 -14.54 -4.40
N LEU A 145 10.31 -15.63 -3.83
CA LEU A 145 9.05 -16.27 -4.22
C LEU A 145 7.87 -15.98 -3.27
N TYR A 146 8.11 -15.48 -2.05
CA TYR A 146 7.05 -15.20 -1.07
C TYR A 146 7.27 -13.88 -0.33
N PHE A 147 6.22 -13.07 -0.22
CA PHE A 147 6.23 -11.89 0.65
C PHE A 147 5.71 -12.29 2.03
N VAL A 148 6.43 -11.95 3.10
CA VAL A 148 5.96 -12.11 4.48
C VAL A 148 5.19 -10.85 4.88
N GLY A 149 3.89 -11.01 5.17
CA GLY A 149 2.93 -9.94 5.46
C GLY A 149 2.43 -9.18 4.22
N MET A 150 1.37 -8.38 4.38
CA MET A 150 0.73 -7.61 3.31
C MET A 150 1.58 -6.42 2.87
N PRO A 151 1.94 -6.27 1.57
CA PRO A 151 2.66 -5.09 1.07
C PRO A 151 2.02 -3.78 1.51
N ILE A 152 2.83 -2.79 1.91
CA ILE A 152 2.31 -1.50 2.39
C ILE A 152 1.45 -0.82 1.32
N THR A 153 1.87 -0.93 0.05
CA THR A 153 1.13 -0.49 -1.13
C THR A 153 -0.25 -1.15 -1.26
N ALA A 154 -0.34 -2.46 -0.98
CA ALA A 154 -1.61 -3.19 -1.02
C ALA A 154 -2.55 -2.79 0.12
N GLY A 155 -2.02 -2.55 1.33
CA GLY A 155 -2.83 -2.06 2.44
C GLY A 155 -3.29 -0.62 2.24
N ALA A 156 -2.44 0.25 1.70
CA ALA A 156 -2.80 1.61 1.28
C ALA A 156 -3.92 1.59 0.24
N ALA A 157 -3.81 0.73 -0.77
CA ALA A 157 -4.81 0.59 -1.81
C ALA A 157 -6.13 0.03 -1.28
N CYS A 158 -6.11 -0.92 -0.34
CA CYS A 158 -7.31 -1.42 0.34
C CYS A 158 -8.05 -0.30 1.07
N VAL A 159 -7.31 0.56 1.76
CA VAL A 159 -7.85 1.68 2.52
C VAL A 159 -8.40 2.76 1.57
N ALA A 160 -7.64 3.16 0.56
CA ALA A 160 -8.08 4.14 -0.44
C ALA A 160 -9.27 3.64 -1.28
N ALA A 161 -9.39 2.32 -1.52
CA ALA A 161 -10.49 1.73 -2.26
C ALA A 161 -11.85 1.96 -1.60
N VAL A 162 -11.90 2.10 -0.27
CA VAL A 162 -13.17 2.40 0.43
C VAL A 162 -13.68 3.79 0.07
N VAL A 163 -12.79 4.78 0.04
CA VAL A 163 -13.13 6.17 -0.33
C VAL A 163 -13.52 6.27 -1.80
N VAL A 164 -12.87 5.50 -2.68
CA VAL A 164 -13.22 5.45 -4.11
C VAL A 164 -14.59 4.78 -4.32
N ALA A 165 -14.87 3.71 -3.59
CA ALA A 165 -16.13 2.96 -3.66
C ALA A 165 -17.32 3.74 -3.10
N TRP A 166 -17.13 4.39 -1.95
CA TRP A 166 -18.10 5.24 -1.27
C TRP A 166 -17.47 6.60 -1.01
N PRO A 167 -17.61 7.54 -1.96
CA PRO A 167 -17.02 8.87 -1.82
C PRO A 167 -17.95 9.84 -1.09
N ALA A 168 -19.23 9.49 -0.92
CA ALA A 168 -20.16 10.29 -0.14
C ALA A 168 -19.68 10.36 1.33
N PRO A 169 -19.85 11.51 2.01
CA PRO A 169 -19.54 11.64 3.42
C PRO A 169 -20.30 10.61 4.25
N ILE A 170 -19.63 10.09 5.27
CA ILE A 170 -20.21 9.05 6.12
C ILE A 170 -21.31 9.67 6.98
N ASP A 171 -22.48 9.04 6.99
CA ASP A 171 -23.68 9.48 7.72
C ASP A 171 -24.01 8.59 8.94
N SER A 172 -23.42 7.39 9.03
CA SER A 172 -23.70 6.42 10.08
C SER A 172 -22.46 6.03 10.88
N MET A 173 -22.60 6.06 12.22
CA MET A 173 -21.53 5.68 13.17
C MET A 173 -20.99 4.27 12.93
N LEU A 174 -21.85 3.35 12.47
CA LEU A 174 -21.44 1.99 12.15
C LEU A 174 -20.32 1.97 11.10
N HIS A 175 -20.42 2.81 10.06
CA HIS A 175 -19.40 2.87 9.01
C HIS A 175 -18.07 3.39 9.55
N SER A 176 -18.08 4.38 10.46
CA SER A 176 -16.85 4.86 11.10
C SER A 176 -16.20 3.78 11.97
N TYR A 177 -16.98 3.02 12.75
CA TYR A 177 -16.43 1.88 13.50
C TYR A 177 -15.87 0.79 12.58
N LEU A 178 -16.52 0.53 11.43
CA LEU A 178 -16.00 -0.40 10.42
C LEU A 178 -14.69 0.10 9.79
N LEU A 179 -14.55 1.41 9.53
CA LEU A 179 -13.29 1.99 9.06
C LEU A 179 -12.17 1.89 10.08
N MET A 180 -12.49 2.08 11.36
CA MET A 180 -11.53 1.90 12.45
C MET A 180 -11.06 0.44 12.52
N LEU A 181 -12.00 -0.50 12.46
CA LEU A 181 -11.69 -1.94 12.40
C LEU A 181 -10.85 -2.27 11.16
N LEU A 182 -11.14 -1.65 10.01
CA LEU A 182 -10.37 -1.83 8.78
C LEU A 182 -8.93 -1.34 8.95
N LEU A 183 -8.70 -0.14 9.49
CA LEU A 183 -7.34 0.39 9.71
C LEU A 183 -6.53 -0.50 10.65
N VAL A 184 -7.13 -0.92 11.76
CA VAL A 184 -6.47 -1.82 12.73
C VAL A 184 -6.24 -3.20 12.12
N GLY A 185 -7.23 -3.74 11.40
CA GLY A 185 -7.14 -5.04 10.74
C GLY A 185 -6.08 -5.08 9.66
N VAL A 186 -6.07 -4.11 8.75
CA VAL A 186 -5.07 -4.00 7.67
C VAL A 186 -3.69 -3.71 8.23
N GLY A 187 -3.56 -2.81 9.22
CA GLY A 187 -2.28 -2.55 9.90
C GLY A 187 -1.71 -3.81 10.55
N SER A 188 -2.54 -4.57 11.27
CA SER A 188 -2.13 -5.85 11.87
C SER A 188 -1.67 -6.85 10.80
N LEU A 189 -2.32 -6.87 9.64
CA LEU A 189 -1.98 -7.72 8.51
C LEU A 189 -0.62 -7.38 7.87
N MET A 190 -0.19 -6.10 7.93
CA MET A 190 1.12 -5.67 7.42
C MET A 190 2.28 -6.21 8.25
N VAL A 191 2.11 -6.30 9.58
CA VAL A 191 3.12 -6.79 10.54
C VAL A 191 3.03 -8.31 10.74
N SER A 192 1.86 -8.89 10.46
CA SER A 192 1.63 -10.32 10.60
C SER A 192 2.55 -11.15 9.69
N THR A 193 2.87 -12.36 10.15
CA THR A 193 3.69 -13.35 9.43
C THR A 193 2.94 -14.07 8.32
N LEU A 194 1.71 -13.64 8.00
CA LEU A 194 0.90 -14.20 6.92
C LEU A 194 1.62 -14.03 5.58
N ARG A 195 1.93 -15.14 4.93
CA ARG A 195 2.70 -15.13 3.67
C ARG A 195 1.76 -14.91 2.49
N PHE A 196 1.98 -13.84 1.73
CA PHE A 196 1.18 -13.52 0.55
C PHE A 196 1.83 -14.13 -0.70
N PRO A 197 1.06 -14.84 -1.54
CA PRO A 197 1.58 -15.43 -2.76
C PRO A 197 2.03 -14.34 -3.74
N SER A 198 3.29 -14.39 -4.17
CA SER A 198 3.83 -13.48 -5.18
C SER A 198 3.27 -13.80 -6.57
N SER A 199 2.96 -12.78 -7.37
CA SER A 199 2.40 -12.89 -8.74
C SER A 199 3.40 -13.43 -9.80
N LYS A 200 4.32 -14.31 -9.37
CA LYS A 200 5.30 -15.00 -10.23
C LYS A 200 4.87 -16.44 -10.56
N GLN A 201 3.57 -16.75 -10.47
CA GLN A 201 3.08 -18.04 -10.97
C GLN A 201 3.00 -18.06 -12.50
N LYS A 202 3.31 -19.22 -13.09
CA LYS A 202 3.22 -19.47 -14.54
C LYS A 202 1.84 -19.02 -15.05
N LYS A 203 1.81 -18.34 -16.20
CA LYS A 203 0.56 -17.95 -16.88
C LYS A 203 -0.28 -19.21 -17.14
N SER A 204 -1.25 -19.46 -16.29
CA SER A 204 -2.22 -20.56 -16.37
C SER A 204 -3.51 -20.06 -17.00
N LEU A 205 -4.22 -20.94 -17.70
CA LEU A 205 -5.58 -20.68 -18.19
C LEU A 205 -6.51 -20.19 -17.06
N ALA A 206 -6.29 -20.66 -15.82
CA ALA A 206 -6.99 -20.18 -14.65
C ALA A 206 -6.67 -18.70 -14.31
N ALA A 207 -5.43 -18.25 -14.49
CA ALA A 207 -5.06 -16.85 -14.28
C ALA A 207 -5.70 -15.93 -15.34
N LEU A 208 -5.84 -16.42 -16.58
CA LEU A 208 -6.58 -15.72 -17.63
C LEU A 208 -8.07 -15.62 -17.29
N LEU A 209 -8.69 -16.70 -16.81
CA LEU A 209 -10.10 -16.70 -16.39
C LEU A 209 -10.35 -15.78 -15.19
N VAL A 210 -9.45 -15.76 -14.20
CA VAL A 210 -9.50 -14.81 -13.07
C VAL A 210 -9.36 -13.37 -13.54
N LEU A 211 -8.47 -13.11 -14.52
CA LEU A 211 -8.32 -11.78 -15.12
C LEU A 211 -9.60 -11.34 -15.86
N ILE A 212 -10.20 -12.23 -16.67
CA ILE A 212 -11.44 -11.95 -17.40
C ILE A 212 -12.59 -11.70 -16.42
N LEU A 213 -12.69 -12.50 -15.35
CA LEU A 213 -13.69 -12.31 -14.29
C LEU A 213 -13.48 -10.99 -13.54
N ALA A 214 -12.23 -10.63 -13.23
CA ALA A 214 -11.89 -9.35 -12.60
C ALA A 214 -12.27 -8.16 -13.51
N ILE A 215 -12.03 -8.26 -14.82
CA ILE A 215 -12.44 -7.23 -15.79
C ILE A 215 -13.96 -7.14 -15.87
N ALA A 216 -14.68 -8.27 -15.91
CA ALA A 216 -16.14 -8.29 -15.94
C ALA A 216 -16.75 -7.68 -14.67
N LEU A 217 -16.20 -8.01 -13.50
CA LEU A 217 -16.59 -7.44 -12.21
C LEU A 217 -16.26 -5.95 -12.10
N LEU A 218 -15.14 -5.50 -12.69
CA LEU A 218 -14.77 -4.08 -12.76
C LEU A 218 -15.76 -3.29 -13.60
N VAL A 219 -16.16 -3.83 -14.75
CA VAL A 219 -17.17 -3.20 -15.63
C VAL A 219 -18.54 -3.16 -14.94
N TRP A 220 -18.90 -4.18 -14.16
CA TRP A 220 -20.18 -4.27 -13.46
C TRP A 220 -20.25 -3.41 -12.18
N LEU A 221 -19.28 -3.52 -11.27
CA LEU A 221 -19.29 -2.83 -9.97
C LEU A 221 -18.70 -1.41 -10.00
N LYS A 222 -18.13 -0.97 -11.13
CA LYS A 222 -17.47 0.33 -11.27
C LYS A 222 -16.45 0.59 -10.14
N THR A 223 -16.65 1.61 -9.30
CA THR A 223 -15.72 1.96 -8.22
C THR A 223 -15.79 1.01 -7.02
N SER A 224 -16.94 0.37 -6.77
CA SER A 224 -17.13 -0.62 -5.70
C SER A 224 -16.37 -1.93 -5.96
N PHE A 225 -15.89 -2.15 -7.18
CA PHE A 225 -15.04 -3.29 -7.53
C PHE A 225 -13.75 -3.30 -6.70
N PHE A 226 -13.12 -2.14 -6.50
CA PHE A 226 -11.84 -2.08 -5.79
C PHE A 226 -11.99 -2.49 -4.33
N ALA A 227 -13.04 -2.02 -3.65
CA ALA A 227 -13.33 -2.43 -2.28
C ALA A 227 -13.61 -3.94 -2.17
N LEU A 228 -14.44 -4.48 -3.08
CA LEU A 228 -14.72 -5.92 -3.13
C LEU A 228 -13.47 -6.76 -3.44
N PHE A 229 -12.63 -6.29 -4.38
CA PHE A 229 -11.40 -6.95 -4.77
C PHE A 229 -10.44 -7.08 -3.59
N PHE A 230 -10.22 -5.98 -2.84
CA PHE A 230 -9.35 -6.02 -1.67
C PHE A 230 -9.97 -6.82 -0.51
N ALA A 231 -11.29 -6.75 -0.30
CA ALA A 231 -11.97 -7.58 0.69
C ALA A 231 -11.83 -9.07 0.38
N VAL A 232 -12.04 -9.47 -0.88
CA VAL A 232 -11.85 -10.86 -1.35
C VAL A 232 -10.38 -11.26 -1.27
N TYR A 233 -9.44 -10.37 -1.60
CA TYR A 233 -8.01 -10.63 -1.49
C TYR A 233 -7.59 -10.89 -0.03
N ILE A 234 -8.04 -10.07 0.91
CA ILE A 234 -7.79 -10.25 2.35
C ILE A 234 -8.42 -11.56 2.83
N ALA A 235 -9.69 -11.79 2.51
CA ALA A 235 -10.41 -12.99 2.92
C ALA A 235 -9.76 -14.26 2.35
N ALA A 236 -9.41 -14.28 1.07
CA ALA A 236 -8.74 -15.40 0.43
C ALA A 236 -7.37 -15.67 1.06
N THR A 237 -6.61 -14.62 1.40
CA THR A 237 -5.30 -14.78 2.05
C THR A 237 -5.44 -15.33 3.48
N LEU A 238 -6.41 -14.83 4.25
CA LEU A 238 -6.70 -15.33 5.59
C LEU A 238 -7.17 -16.80 5.57
N LEU A 239 -8.06 -17.15 4.64
CA LEU A 239 -8.52 -18.53 4.45
C LEU A 239 -7.39 -19.47 4.04
N LEU A 240 -6.51 -19.03 3.13
CA LEU A 240 -5.34 -19.80 2.73
C LEU A 240 -4.41 -20.08 3.92
N ASN A 241 -4.20 -19.07 4.77
CA ASN A 241 -3.35 -19.21 5.93
C ASN A 241 -3.97 -20.08 7.03
N LEU A 242 -5.29 -19.96 7.25
CA LEU A 242 -6.04 -20.84 8.13
C LEU A 242 -6.00 -22.29 7.63
N ALA A 243 -6.14 -22.50 6.32
CA ALA A 243 -6.03 -23.81 5.72
C ALA A 243 -4.63 -24.42 5.92
N TRP A 244 -3.56 -23.61 5.82
CA TRP A 244 -2.21 -24.07 6.18
C TRP A 244 -2.08 -24.44 7.67
N HIS A 245 -2.67 -23.65 8.58
CA HIS A 245 -2.70 -23.98 10.01
C HIS A 245 -3.51 -25.25 10.32
N LEU A 246 -4.55 -25.54 9.54
CA LEU A 246 -5.37 -26.76 9.62
C LEU A 246 -4.73 -27.96 8.90
N GLY A 247 -3.48 -27.83 8.43
CA GLY A 247 -2.71 -28.94 7.85
C GLY A 247 -2.89 -29.16 6.36
N TRP A 248 -3.62 -28.28 5.66
CA TRP A 248 -3.79 -28.37 4.21
C TRP A 248 -2.50 -27.95 3.48
N ARG A 249 -1.89 -28.85 2.70
CA ARG A 249 -0.62 -28.61 1.96
C ARG A 249 -0.80 -28.52 0.45
N GLY A 250 -1.98 -28.09 -0.03
CA GLY A 250 -2.28 -28.00 -1.46
C GLY A 250 -1.40 -27.01 -2.25
N ILE A 251 -0.83 -26.01 -1.58
CA ILE A 251 0.21 -25.11 -2.09
C ILE A 251 1.44 -25.28 -1.20
N ALA A 252 2.61 -25.49 -1.82
CA ALA A 252 3.85 -25.80 -1.13
C ALA A 252 4.18 -24.74 -0.07
N LEU A 253 4.53 -25.19 1.13
CA LEU A 253 5.03 -24.34 2.21
C LEU A 253 6.34 -23.68 1.75
N PRO A 254 6.51 -22.36 1.95
CA PRO A 254 7.77 -21.69 1.66
C PRO A 254 8.88 -22.26 2.53
N GLN A 255 9.94 -22.77 1.89
CA GLN A 255 11.14 -23.21 2.59
C GLN A 255 11.89 -21.98 3.11
N VAL A 256 12.14 -21.96 4.42
CA VAL A 256 13.11 -21.04 5.01
C VAL A 256 14.45 -21.74 4.80
N PHE A 257 15.32 -21.21 3.93
CA PHE A 257 16.70 -21.66 3.90
C PHE A 257 17.35 -21.15 5.19
N ASN A 258 17.71 -22.06 6.10
CA ASN A 258 18.64 -21.73 7.17
C ASN A 258 19.99 -21.38 6.54
N ASP A 259 20.72 -20.46 7.18
CA ASP A 259 22.12 -20.20 6.87
C ASP A 259 22.90 -21.53 6.92
N PRO A 260 23.81 -21.80 5.96
CA PRO A 260 24.76 -22.92 6.07
C PRO A 260 25.68 -22.81 7.30
N ASP A 261 25.67 -21.66 7.98
CA ASP A 261 26.58 -21.33 9.08
C ASP A 261 25.94 -21.49 10.48
N GLU A 262 24.70 -22.00 10.60
CA GLU A 262 24.19 -22.53 11.88
C GLU A 262 24.58 -24.01 12.04
N ILE A 263 25.89 -24.25 12.05
CA ILE A 263 26.49 -25.37 12.77
C ILE A 263 27.20 -24.74 13.97
N ASP A 264 26.57 -24.83 15.14
CA ASP A 264 27.18 -25.21 16.43
C ASP A 264 26.10 -25.37 17.50
#